data_AF-A0A6N8FEB4-F1
#
_entry.id   AF-A0A6N8FEB4-F1
#
_cell.length_a   1.000
_cell.length_b   1.000
_cell.length_c   1.000
_cell.angle_alpha   90.00
_cell.angle_beta   90.00
_cell.angle_gamma   90.00
#
_symmetry.space_group_name_H-M   'P 1'
#
loop_
_entity.id
_entity.type
_entity.pdbx_description
1 polymer ?
#
loop_
_entity_poly.entity_id
_entity_poly.type
_entity_poly.pdbx_seq_one_letter_code
_entity_poly.pdbx_strand_id
1 'polypeptide(L)'
;MKRDIRFSEKLLLAGFSFILLFMIVQDWVPLGSLNDVQAIAEDRSFNELFLVTLIGVVQILLLMTFVVIFIGKRYPIWIKLWLVIHQICIFAGVLIDWWIPYFFGYGAEQRVERYNQMFGDTHSFLPELNGIVPNTLHTMFHTTLLICIILTIYIMVTDSRKTR
;
A
#
# COMPACT_ATOMS: atom_id res chain seq x y z
N MET A 1 -11.87 15.80 -27.51
CA MET A 1 -11.57 14.37 -27.79
C MET A 1 -12.15 13.53 -26.65
N LYS A 2 -13.08 12.61 -26.93
CA LYS A 2 -13.67 11.71 -25.92
C LYS A 2 -12.60 10.66 -25.54
N ARG A 3 -12.13 10.65 -24.29
CA ARG A 3 -11.17 9.64 -23.82
C ARG A 3 -11.93 8.34 -23.57
N ASP A 4 -11.43 7.22 -24.10
CA ASP A 4 -12.01 5.91 -23.82
C ASP A 4 -11.41 5.35 -22.53
N ILE A 5 -12.00 5.74 -21.40
CA ILE A 5 -11.51 5.40 -20.07
C ILE A 5 -11.97 3.98 -19.71
N ARG A 6 -11.00 3.09 -19.51
CA ARG A 6 -11.26 1.69 -19.20
C ARG A 6 -11.70 1.54 -17.74
N PHE A 7 -12.56 0.55 -17.49
CA PHE A 7 -12.97 0.21 -16.12
C PHE A 7 -11.77 -0.12 -15.22
N SER A 8 -10.76 -0.81 -15.75
CA SER A 8 -9.52 -1.13 -15.03
C SER A 8 -8.75 0.12 -14.57
N GLU A 9 -8.76 1.20 -15.35
CA GLU A 9 -8.10 2.46 -14.96
C GLU A 9 -8.86 3.17 -13.83
N LYS A 10 -10.20 3.12 -13.88
CA LYS A 10 -11.05 3.65 -12.80
C LYS A 10 -10.82 2.88 -11.49
N LEU A 11 -10.78 1.55 -11.57
CA LEU A 11 -10.49 0.71 -10.42
C LEU A 11 -9.08 0.94 -9.87
N LEU A 12 -8.08 1.11 -10.75
CA LEU A 12 -6.72 1.43 -10.33
C LEU A 12 -6.66 2.77 -9.57
N LEU A 13 -7.34 3.81 -10.08
CA LEU A 13 -7.44 5.09 -9.37
C LEU A 13 -8.18 4.97 -8.05
N ALA A 14 -9.25 4.19 -7.99
CA ALA A 14 -9.99 3.95 -6.74
C ALA A 14 -9.09 3.24 -5.70
N GLY A 15 -8.32 2.23 -6.13
CA GLY A 15 -7.34 1.54 -5.29
C GLY A 15 -6.26 2.49 -4.79
N PHE A 16 -5.65 3.30 -5.65
CA PHE A 16 -4.69 4.32 -5.21
C PHE A 16 -5.30 5.38 -4.31
N SER A 17 -6.56 5.76 -4.52
CA SER A 17 -7.25 6.70 -3.63
C SER A 17 -7.47 6.11 -2.24
N PHE A 18 -7.82 4.82 -2.16
CA PHE A 18 -7.88 4.11 -0.89
C PHE A 18 -6.52 4.04 -0.21
N ILE A 19 -5.46 3.70 -0.94
CA ILE A 19 -4.10 3.65 -0.39
C ILE A 19 -3.65 5.04 0.07
N LEU A 20 -3.95 6.10 -0.69
CA LEU A 20 -3.65 7.47 -0.31
C LEU A 20 -4.35 7.85 1.00
N LEU A 21 -5.63 7.50 1.14
CA LEU A 21 -6.38 7.72 2.36
C LEU A 21 -5.76 6.94 3.53
N PHE A 22 -5.41 5.67 3.32
CA PHE A 22 -4.71 4.85 4.31
C PHE A 22 -3.42 5.53 4.77
N MET A 23 -2.56 5.99 3.84
CA MET A 23 -1.30 6.67 4.17
C MET A 23 -1.49 7.92 5.04
N ILE A 24 -2.58 8.66 4.83
CA ILE A 24 -2.88 9.90 5.58
C ILE A 24 -3.51 9.60 6.96
N VAL A 25 -4.28 8.52 7.07
CA VAL A 25 -5.18 8.30 8.21
C VAL A 25 -4.60 7.33 9.23
N GLN A 26 -3.89 6.28 8.79
CA GLN A 26 -3.58 5.11 9.63
C GLN A 26 -2.82 5.42 10.93
N ASP A 27 -1.98 6.45 10.94
CA ASP A 27 -1.13 6.79 12.09
C ASP A 27 -1.58 8.08 12.78
N TRP A 28 -2.65 8.72 12.29
CA TRP A 28 -3.05 10.07 12.71
C TRP A 28 -4.46 10.14 13.27
N VAL A 29 -5.35 9.25 12.82
CA VAL A 29 -6.77 9.27 13.18
C VAL A 29 -7.12 7.98 13.90
N PRO A 30 -7.70 8.04 15.11
CA PRO A 30 -8.14 6.84 15.82
C PRO A 30 -9.34 6.22 15.09
N LEU A 31 -9.19 4.98 14.62
CA LEU A 31 -10.20 4.21 13.89
C LEU A 31 -10.80 3.09 14.75
N GLY A 32 -10.86 3.30 16.07
CA GLY A 32 -11.30 2.29 17.02
C GLY A 32 -10.32 1.13 17.05
N SER A 33 -10.81 -0.10 16.94
CA SER A 33 -9.95 -1.29 16.99
C SER A 33 -9.06 -1.49 15.76
N LEU A 34 -9.19 -0.68 14.69
CA LEU A 34 -8.41 -0.89 13.47
C LEU A 34 -6.95 -0.41 13.55
N ASN A 35 -6.63 0.49 14.49
CA ASN A 35 -5.28 1.00 14.72
C ASN A 35 -5.11 1.49 16.17
N ASP A 36 -3.87 1.59 16.62
CA ASP A 36 -3.53 2.20 17.90
C ASP A 36 -2.58 3.38 17.67
N VAL A 37 -3.16 4.57 17.50
CA VAL A 37 -2.40 5.80 17.26
C VAL A 37 -1.57 6.19 18.49
N GLN A 38 -2.03 5.85 19.70
CA GLN A 38 -1.31 6.19 20.91
C GLN A 38 -0.05 5.33 21.02
N ALA A 39 -0.16 4.01 20.84
CA ALA A 39 0.98 3.11 20.87
C ALA A 39 2.03 3.47 19.80
N ILE A 40 1.58 3.87 18.60
CA ILE A 40 2.47 4.34 17.53
C ILE A 40 3.19 5.64 17.92
N ALA A 41 2.51 6.58 18.60
CA ALA A 41 3.10 7.83 19.07
C ALA A 41 4.04 7.64 20.28
N GLU A 42 3.93 6.52 21.01
CA GLU A 42 4.87 6.15 22.07
C GLU A 42 6.18 5.55 21.49
N ASP A 43 6.12 4.86 20.35
CA ASP A 43 7.30 4.34 19.64
C ASP A 43 8.00 5.41 18.78
N ARG A 44 7.23 6.30 18.14
CA ARG A 44 7.75 7.23 17.12
C ARG A 44 7.51 8.68 17.47
N SER A 45 8.51 9.51 17.18
CA SER A 45 8.35 10.96 17.28
C SER A 45 7.40 11.48 16.20
N PHE A 46 6.75 12.62 16.49
CA PHE A 46 5.90 13.32 15.53
C PHE A 46 6.61 13.58 14.18
N ASN A 47 7.88 13.96 14.21
CA ASN A 47 8.65 14.25 13.00
C ASN A 47 8.89 13.00 12.15
N GLU A 48 9.12 11.85 12.78
CA GLU A 48 9.26 10.57 12.08
C GLU A 48 7.93 10.14 11.45
N LEU A 49 6.82 10.25 12.20
CA LEU A 49 5.49 9.96 11.67
C LEU A 49 5.15 10.87 10.49
N PHE A 50 5.42 12.17 10.62
CA PHE A 50 5.21 13.13 9.54
C PHE A 50 6.04 12.80 8.30
N LEU A 51 7.33 12.48 8.48
CA LEU A 51 8.22 12.15 7.38
C LEU A 51 7.77 10.87 6.66
N VAL A 52 7.45 9.80 7.40
CA VAL A 52 7.00 8.51 6.84
C VAL A 52 5.68 8.70 6.09
N THR A 53 4.74 9.44 6.68
CA THR A 53 3.46 9.80 6.05
C THR A 53 3.68 10.57 4.76
N LEU A 54 4.52 11.62 4.79
CA LEU A 54 4.81 12.46 3.63
C LEU A 54 5.44 11.64 2.49
N ILE A 55 6.41 10.77 2.82
CA ILE A 55 7.04 9.88 1.84
C ILE A 55 5.98 8.96 1.21
N GLY A 56 5.12 8.32 2.00
CA GLY A 56 4.05 7.46 1.51
C GLY A 56 3.06 8.21 0.61
N VAL A 57 2.60 9.38 1.05
CA VAL A 57 1.68 10.25 0.29
C VAL A 57 2.27 10.65 -1.05
N VAL A 58 3.52 11.13 -1.07
CA VAL A 58 4.18 11.58 -2.31
C VAL A 58 4.34 10.44 -3.30
N GLN A 59 4.73 9.24 -2.84
CA GLN A 59 4.85 8.07 -3.71
C GLN A 59 3.53 7.70 -4.38
N ILE A 60 2.42 7.67 -3.61
CA ILE A 60 1.11 7.33 -4.14
C ILE A 60 0.56 8.43 -5.06
N LEU A 61 0.74 9.71 -4.70
CA LEU A 61 0.36 10.83 -5.56
C LEU A 61 1.11 10.82 -6.89
N LEU A 62 2.39 10.42 -6.91
CA LEU A 62 3.15 10.28 -8.13
C LEU A 62 2.56 9.19 -9.04
N LEU A 63 2.22 8.02 -8.49
CA LEU A 63 1.56 6.94 -9.22
C LEU A 63 0.19 7.40 -9.77
N MET A 64 -0.63 8.03 -8.94
CA MET A 64 -1.94 8.58 -9.34
C MET A 64 -1.79 9.62 -10.45
N THR A 65 -0.80 10.51 -10.35
CA THR A 65 -0.52 11.55 -11.35
C THR A 65 -0.27 10.93 -12.71
N PHE A 66 0.57 9.89 -12.79
CA PHE A 66 0.79 9.19 -14.05
C PHE A 66 -0.46 8.54 -14.60
N VAL A 67 -1.27 7.89 -13.77
CA VAL A 67 -2.55 7.32 -14.21
C VAL A 67 -3.49 8.41 -14.73
N VAL A 68 -3.66 9.52 -14.01
CA VAL A 68 -4.56 10.63 -14.42
C VAL A 68 -4.11 11.31 -15.72
N ILE A 69 -2.82 11.54 -15.90
CA ILE A 69 -2.28 12.18 -17.12
C ILE A 69 -2.53 11.31 -18.35
N PHE A 70 -2.36 9.99 -18.22
CA PHE A 70 -2.45 9.01 -19.30
C PHE A 70 -3.78 8.26 -19.37
N ILE A 71 -4.75 8.56 -18.50
CA ILE A 71 -6.03 7.86 -18.47
C ILE A 71 -6.75 7.93 -19.82
N GLY A 72 -7.19 6.78 -20.33
CA GLY A 72 -7.84 6.64 -21.63
C GLY A 72 -6.93 6.97 -22.82
N LYS A 73 -5.60 7.02 -22.61
CA LYS A 73 -4.57 7.16 -23.64
C LYS A 73 -3.62 5.96 -23.57
N ARG A 74 -2.78 5.81 -24.59
CA ARG A 74 -1.67 4.86 -24.57
C ARG A 74 -0.60 5.33 -23.59
N TYR A 75 -0.16 4.44 -22.70
CA TYR A 75 0.87 4.77 -21.71
C TYR A 75 2.25 4.62 -22.36
N PRO A 76 3.16 5.60 -22.23
CA PRO A 76 4.55 5.44 -22.61
C PRO A 76 5.19 4.26 -21.88
N ILE A 77 6.11 3.55 -22.52
CA ILE A 77 6.73 2.35 -21.93
C ILE A 77 7.43 2.63 -20.60
N TRP A 78 8.08 3.79 -20.46
CA TRP A 78 8.75 4.18 -19.22
C TRP A 78 7.76 4.42 -18.08
N ILE A 79 6.57 4.98 -18.35
CA ILE A 79 5.49 5.12 -17.36
C ILE A 79 4.99 3.75 -16.93
N LYS A 80 4.78 2.85 -17.90
CA LYS A 80 4.33 1.48 -17.63
C LYS A 80 5.31 0.76 -16.69
N LEU A 81 6.59 0.79 -17.03
CA LEU A 81 7.65 0.19 -16.20
C LEU A 81 7.70 0.84 -14.82
N TRP A 82 7.65 2.17 -14.75
CA TRP A 82 7.67 2.89 -13.48
C TRP A 82 6.50 2.49 -12.57
N LEU A 83 5.27 2.49 -13.11
CA LEU A 83 4.08 2.12 -12.34
C LEU A 83 4.22 0.71 -11.75
N VAL A 84 4.74 -0.25 -12.50
CA VAL A 84 4.93 -1.63 -11.99
C VAL A 84 6.07 -1.71 -10.99
N ILE A 85 7.26 -1.25 -11.36
CA ILE A 85 8.46 -1.39 -10.54
C ILE A 85 8.26 -0.71 -9.18
N HIS A 86 7.71 0.51 -9.18
CA HIS A 86 7.53 1.26 -7.96
C HIS A 86 6.53 0.59 -7.01
N GLN A 87 5.40 0.09 -7.52
CA GLN A 87 4.45 -0.67 -6.71
C GLN A 87 5.06 -1.98 -6.17
N ILE A 88 5.86 -2.70 -6.98
CA ILE A 88 6.56 -3.91 -6.54
C ILE A 88 7.55 -3.59 -5.41
N CYS A 89 8.27 -2.47 -5.48
CA CYS A 89 9.16 -2.04 -4.40
C CYS A 89 8.40 -1.79 -3.08
N ILE A 90 7.26 -1.11 -3.14
CA ILE A 90 6.40 -0.90 -1.96
C ILE A 90 5.89 -2.24 -1.43
N PHE A 91 5.43 -3.13 -2.32
CA PHE A 91 4.92 -4.43 -1.95
C PHE A 91 6.00 -5.34 -1.34
N ALA A 92 7.24 -5.25 -1.81
CA ALA A 92 8.37 -5.95 -1.22
C ALA A 92 8.61 -5.52 0.24
N GLY A 93 8.52 -4.22 0.54
CA GLY A 93 8.59 -3.71 1.91
C GLY A 93 7.48 -4.28 2.80
N VAL A 94 6.24 -4.28 2.29
CA VAL A 94 5.10 -4.93 2.95
C VAL A 94 5.35 -6.41 3.24
N LEU A 95 5.92 -7.16 2.30
CA LEU A 95 6.25 -8.57 2.51
C LEU A 95 7.34 -8.73 3.57
N ILE A 96 8.40 -7.93 3.52
CA ILE A 96 9.53 -7.98 4.46
C ILE A 96 9.10 -7.62 5.88
N ASP A 97 8.24 -6.62 6.04
CA ASP A 97 7.87 -6.11 7.36
C ASP A 97 6.69 -6.85 7.97
N TRP A 98 5.82 -7.50 7.18
CA TRP A 98 4.59 -8.13 7.70
C TRP A 98 4.48 -9.62 7.41
N TRP A 99 4.54 -10.01 6.15
CA TRP A 99 4.17 -11.38 5.75
C TRP A 99 5.30 -12.38 5.94
N ILE A 100 6.55 -12.01 5.63
CA ILE A 100 7.71 -12.86 5.87
C ILE A 100 7.88 -13.12 7.38
N PRO A 101 7.84 -12.10 8.27
CA PRO A 101 7.91 -12.31 9.71
C PRO A 101 6.74 -13.13 10.26
N TYR A 102 5.54 -12.95 9.72
CA TYR A 102 4.39 -13.76 10.11
C TYR A 102 4.62 -15.26 9.85
N PHE A 103 5.14 -15.64 8.68
CA PHE A 103 5.36 -17.05 8.34
C PHE A 103 6.68 -17.63 8.87
N PHE A 104 7.73 -16.83 8.98
CA PHE A 104 9.10 -17.30 9.25
C PHE A 104 9.75 -16.68 10.49
N GLY A 105 9.09 -15.73 11.16
CA GLY A 105 9.63 -14.96 12.28
C GLY A 105 10.59 -13.85 11.85
N TYR A 106 10.81 -12.85 12.72
CA TYR A 106 11.84 -11.82 12.51
C TYR A 106 13.27 -12.31 12.79
N GLY A 107 13.42 -13.42 13.52
CA GLY A 107 14.73 -13.87 14.03
C GLY A 107 15.37 -12.94 15.07
N ALA A 108 14.64 -11.90 15.52
CA ALA A 108 15.08 -10.93 16.50
C ALA A 108 13.90 -10.53 17.40
N GLU A 109 13.97 -10.92 18.69
CA GLU A 109 12.88 -10.71 19.67
C GLU A 109 12.49 -9.24 19.81
N GLN A 110 13.47 -8.32 19.83
CA GLN A 110 13.23 -6.88 19.92
C GLN A 110 12.30 -6.34 18.81
N ARG A 111 12.32 -6.94 17.62
CA ARG A 111 11.43 -6.53 16.52
C ARG A 111 10.00 -7.04 16.72
N VAL A 112 9.85 -8.22 17.32
CA VAL A 112 8.54 -8.78 17.70
C VAL A 112 7.94 -7.94 18.82
N GLU A 113 8.72 -7.58 19.84
CA GLU A 113 8.27 -6.71 20.94
C GLU A 113 7.81 -5.35 20.43
N ARG A 114 8.64 -4.69 19.61
CA ARG A 114 8.30 -3.39 19.02
C ARG A 114 7.06 -3.47 18.12
N TYR A 115 6.90 -4.56 17.36
CA TYR A 115 5.70 -4.81 16.58
C TYR A 115 4.46 -4.93 17.48
N ASN A 116 4.52 -5.75 18.52
CA ASN A 116 3.42 -5.98 19.43
C ASN A 116 3.05 -4.74 20.23
N GLN A 117 4.03 -3.90 20.59
CA GLN A 117 3.77 -2.60 21.18
C GLN A 117 2.90 -1.74 20.27
N MET A 118 3.22 -1.62 18.98
CA MET A 118 2.46 -0.77 18.06
C MET A 118 1.15 -1.38 17.56
N PHE A 119 1.06 -2.70 17.45
CA PHE A 119 -0.02 -3.36 16.69
C PHE A 119 -0.72 -4.51 17.42
N GLY A 120 -0.23 -4.95 18.59
CA GLY A 120 -0.73 -6.13 19.30
C GLY A 120 -2.19 -6.01 19.74
N ASP A 121 -2.64 -4.81 20.10
CA ASP A 121 -4.01 -4.53 20.54
C ASP A 121 -4.95 -4.11 19.41
N THR A 122 -4.52 -4.25 18.15
CA THR A 122 -5.34 -3.94 16.98
C THR A 122 -6.11 -5.16 16.47
N HIS A 123 -7.26 -4.91 15.84
CA HIS A 123 -8.12 -5.96 15.30
C HIS A 123 -7.39 -6.75 14.22
N SER A 124 -7.31 -8.05 14.44
CA SER A 124 -6.80 -9.04 13.51
C SER A 124 -7.83 -10.16 13.34
N PHE A 125 -7.78 -10.83 12.20
CA PHE A 125 -8.65 -11.98 11.90
C PHE A 125 -7.86 -13.27 11.63
N LEU A 126 -6.53 -13.16 11.54
CA LEU A 126 -5.63 -14.28 11.40
C LEU A 126 -5.17 -14.73 12.79
N PRO A 127 -4.81 -16.02 12.97
CA PRO A 127 -4.16 -16.45 14.20
C PRO A 127 -2.78 -15.81 14.33
N GLU A 128 -2.28 -15.68 15.54
CA GLU A 128 -0.90 -15.27 15.78
C GLU A 128 0.06 -16.39 15.36
N LEU A 129 1.12 -16.04 14.61
CA LEU A 129 2.22 -16.92 14.27
C LEU A 129 3.55 -16.20 14.49
N ASN A 130 4.52 -16.87 15.09
CA ASN A 130 5.85 -16.33 15.36
C ASN A 130 5.85 -14.98 16.13
N GLY A 131 4.86 -14.76 17.00
CA GLY A 131 4.72 -13.51 17.76
C GLY A 131 4.11 -12.35 16.96
N ILE A 132 3.64 -12.60 15.74
CA ILE A 132 3.15 -11.58 14.79
C ILE A 132 1.73 -11.93 14.35
N VAL A 133 0.91 -10.90 14.20
CA VAL A 133 -0.45 -11.05 13.67
C VAL A 133 -0.80 -9.85 12.76
N PRO A 134 -0.77 -10.00 11.42
CA PRO A 134 -1.10 -8.92 10.51
C PRO A 134 -2.49 -8.35 10.79
N ASN A 135 -2.53 -7.10 11.25
CA ASN A 135 -3.80 -6.46 11.56
C ASN A 135 -4.63 -6.23 10.30
N THR A 136 -5.92 -6.01 10.53
CA THR A 136 -6.94 -5.95 9.47
C THR A 136 -6.69 -4.77 8.54
N LEU A 137 -6.36 -3.60 9.09
CA LEU A 137 -6.16 -2.38 8.32
C LEU A 137 -4.98 -2.50 7.35
N HIS A 138 -3.85 -3.01 7.83
CA HIS A 138 -2.67 -3.27 6.99
C HIS A 138 -2.95 -4.37 5.97
N THR A 139 -3.67 -5.43 6.35
CA THR A 139 -4.06 -6.48 5.40
C THR A 139 -4.94 -5.95 4.26
N MET A 140 -5.86 -5.02 4.54
CA MET A 140 -6.66 -4.33 3.52
C MET A 140 -5.77 -3.49 2.59
N PHE A 141 -4.81 -2.74 3.14
CA PHE A 141 -3.82 -2.00 2.36
C PHE A 141 -3.00 -2.93 1.46
N HIS A 142 -2.42 -4.00 2.00
CA HIS A 142 -1.58 -4.95 1.27
C HIS A 142 -2.35 -5.61 0.11
N THR A 143 -3.59 -6.01 0.39
CA THR A 143 -4.47 -6.63 -0.62
C THR A 143 -4.83 -5.63 -1.71
N THR A 144 -5.13 -4.39 -1.35
CA THR A 144 -5.43 -3.33 -2.33
C THR A 144 -4.22 -3.03 -3.20
N LEU A 145 -3.02 -2.96 -2.62
CA LEU A 145 -1.77 -2.78 -3.37
C LEU A 145 -1.52 -3.93 -4.35
N LEU A 146 -1.74 -5.18 -3.93
CA LEU A 146 -1.64 -6.34 -4.81
C LEU A 146 -2.62 -6.24 -5.99
N ILE A 147 -3.88 -5.85 -5.73
CA ILE A 147 -4.87 -5.64 -6.78
C ILE A 147 -4.43 -4.53 -7.74
N CYS A 148 -3.89 -3.41 -7.23
CA CYS A 148 -3.35 -2.33 -8.06
C CYS A 148 -2.20 -2.78 -8.96
N ILE A 149 -1.30 -3.64 -8.46
CA ILE A 149 -0.21 -4.24 -9.24
C ILE A 149 -0.80 -5.08 -10.39
N ILE A 150 -1.76 -5.97 -10.07
CA ILE A 150 -2.42 -6.81 -11.07
C ILE A 150 -3.13 -5.97 -12.12
N LEU A 151 -3.87 -4.93 -11.72
CA LEU A 151 -4.55 -4.00 -12.62
C LEU A 151 -3.56 -3.25 -13.52
N THR A 152 -2.43 -2.81 -12.96
CA THR A 152 -1.37 -2.13 -13.72
C THR A 152 -0.79 -3.05 -14.78
N ILE A 153 -0.42 -4.29 -14.42
CA ILE A 153 0.08 -5.30 -15.36
C ILE A 153 -0.98 -5.60 -16.43
N TYR A 154 -2.23 -5.79 -16.03
CA TYR A 154 -3.35 -6.01 -16.95
C TYR A 154 -3.48 -4.87 -17.96
N ILE A 155 -3.48 -3.61 -17.49
CA ILE A 155 -3.52 -2.42 -18.35
C ILE A 155 -2.35 -2.46 -19.32
N MET A 156 -1.12 -2.71 -18.86
CA MET A 156 0.07 -2.76 -19.71
C MET A 156 -0.03 -3.77 -20.85
N VAL A 157 -0.47 -4.99 -20.55
CA VAL A 157 -0.56 -6.10 -21.50
C VAL A 157 -1.69 -5.89 -22.52
N THR A 158 -2.75 -5.17 -22.13
CA THR A 158 -3.94 -4.97 -22.98
C THR A 158 -3.97 -3.62 -23.70
N ASP A 159 -3.18 -2.64 -23.24
CA ASP A 159 -3.02 -1.32 -23.88
C ASP A 159 -2.45 -1.40 -25.31
N SER A 160 -1.71 -2.48 -25.61
CA SER A 160 -1.12 -2.75 -26.93
C SER A 160 -2.15 -3.21 -27.99
N ARG A 161 -3.35 -3.64 -27.59
CA ARG A 161 -4.30 -4.32 -28.50
C ARG A 161 -5.15 -3.39 -29.37
N LYS A 162 -5.00 -2.06 -29.23
CA LYS A 162 -5.74 -1.06 -30.03
C LYS A 162 -4.97 -0.54 -31.26
N THR A 163 -3.83 -1.12 -31.61
CA THR A 163 -3.23 -0.95 -32.94
C THR A 163 -3.79 -2.01 -33.89
N ARG A 164 -5.06 -1.86 -34.27
CA ARG A 164 -5.65 -2.38 -35.50
C ARG A 164 -6.74 -1.42 -35.95
#